data_AF-A0A5C7R1E7-F1
#
_entry.id   AF-A0A5C7R1E7-F1
#
_cell.length_a   1.000
_cell.length_b   1.000
_cell.length_c   1.000
_cell.angle_alpha   90.00
_cell.angle_beta   90.00
_cell.angle_gamma   90.00
#
_symmetry.space_group_name_H-M   'P 1'
#
loop_
_entity.id
_entity.type
_entity.pdbx_description
1 polymer ?
#
loop_
_entity_poly.entity_id
_entity_poly.type
_entity_poly.pdbx_seq_one_letter_code
_entity_poly.pdbx_strand_id
1 'polypeptide(L)'
;MKRLLIALLLMVLPIFTANAQGTLFGRADLDGNGSLDEIFVGNSFIRIAGGLGTVSRTYTFAGSATILAGGVQNMNAHVASAEIALSEIRQNQYTFLAIINHRTGVVQSFRMLPGWRLLAGGIKDLDGYPGAEIATYAVINSPNPAWSTSRIFIVTSRDGTRVEYGTNFGTTGYQTWQLLGIQNYDPNSPGLEIEYRLTVPSSFGNSYHQRRLYHRSRVTYDWDYPSFRLRGIYPALSVI
;
A
#
# COMPACT_ATOMS: atom_id res chain seq x y z
N MET A 1 4.15 -52.82 -63.59
CA MET A 1 3.40 -52.53 -62.34
C MET A 1 4.13 -51.39 -61.61
N LYS A 2 3.59 -50.15 -61.64
CA LYS A 2 4.18 -48.99 -60.95
C LYS A 2 3.59 -48.92 -59.54
N ARG A 3 4.44 -49.06 -58.51
CA ARG A 3 4.05 -48.89 -57.10
C ARG A 3 4.08 -47.41 -56.76
N LEU A 4 2.92 -46.84 -56.46
CA LEU A 4 2.76 -45.46 -55.99
C LEU A 4 3.07 -45.45 -54.47
N LEU A 5 4.19 -44.84 -54.09
CA LEU A 5 4.57 -44.67 -52.69
C LEU A 5 3.97 -43.33 -52.22
N ILE A 6 2.92 -43.39 -51.39
CA ILE A 6 2.33 -42.20 -50.76
C ILE A 6 3.17 -41.88 -49.52
N ALA A 7 3.99 -40.83 -49.60
CA ALA A 7 4.71 -40.29 -48.46
C ALA A 7 3.73 -39.49 -47.58
N LEU A 8 3.40 -40.03 -46.40
CA LEU A 8 2.61 -39.35 -45.40
C LEU A 8 3.47 -38.26 -44.74
N LEU A 9 3.30 -37.01 -45.17
CA LEU A 9 3.97 -35.86 -44.60
C LEU A 9 3.35 -35.54 -43.23
N LEU A 10 4.03 -35.94 -42.15
CA LEU A 10 3.63 -35.63 -40.78
C LEU A 10 3.93 -34.14 -40.51
N MET A 11 2.92 -33.27 -40.63
CA MET A 11 3.04 -31.88 -40.18
C MET A 11 3.02 -31.84 -38.66
N VAL A 12 4.21 -31.73 -38.06
CA VAL A 12 4.35 -31.40 -36.64
C VAL A 12 4.01 -29.91 -36.49
N LEU A 13 2.75 -29.61 -36.17
CA LEU A 13 2.37 -28.26 -35.74
C LEU A 13 3.05 -27.98 -34.39
N PRO A 14 3.81 -26.89 -34.24
CA PRO A 14 4.33 -26.52 -32.93
C PRO A 14 3.13 -26.32 -31.99
N ILE A 15 3.11 -27.08 -30.90
CA ILE A 15 2.20 -26.84 -29.79
C ILE A 15 2.64 -25.50 -29.20
N PHE A 16 2.00 -24.41 -29.62
CA PHE A 16 2.15 -23.13 -28.95
C PHE A 16 1.58 -23.31 -27.54
N THR A 17 2.44 -23.37 -26.55
CA THR A 17 2.02 -23.25 -25.16
C THR A 17 1.40 -21.87 -25.01
N ALA A 18 0.07 -21.82 -24.87
CA ALA A 18 -0.64 -20.62 -24.52
C ALA A 18 -0.15 -20.19 -23.13
N ASN A 19 0.88 -19.33 -23.09
CA ASN A 19 1.31 -18.70 -21.85
C ASN A 19 0.10 -17.94 -21.31
N ALA A 20 -0.39 -18.33 -20.13
CA ALA A 20 -1.53 -17.73 -19.49
C ALA A 20 -1.33 -16.21 -19.48
N GLN A 21 -2.14 -15.50 -20.27
CA GLN A 21 -1.95 -14.08 -20.52
C GLN A 21 -2.25 -13.25 -19.27
N GLY A 22 -2.96 -13.82 -18.29
CA GLY A 22 -3.55 -13.14 -17.14
C GLY A 22 -4.91 -12.55 -17.49
N THR A 23 -5.58 -11.96 -16.51
CA THR A 23 -6.79 -11.14 -16.72
C THR A 23 -6.37 -9.69 -16.92
N LEU A 24 -6.92 -9.02 -17.94
CA LEU A 24 -6.68 -7.59 -18.14
C LEU A 24 -7.21 -6.81 -16.93
N PHE A 25 -6.31 -6.10 -16.25
CA PHE A 25 -6.64 -5.25 -15.10
C PHE A 25 -6.90 -3.81 -15.55
N GLY A 26 -6.07 -3.29 -16.45
CA GLY A 26 -6.16 -1.90 -16.88
C GLY A 26 -5.04 -1.51 -17.83
N ARG A 27 -4.94 -0.21 -18.10
CA ARG A 27 -3.95 0.39 -18.98
C ARG A 27 -3.36 1.66 -18.38
N ALA A 28 -2.06 1.87 -18.53
CA ALA A 28 -1.34 3.06 -18.08
C ALA A 28 -0.03 3.21 -18.84
N ASP A 29 0.53 4.42 -18.92
CA ASP A 29 1.89 4.65 -19.43
C ASP A 29 2.90 4.31 -18.32
N LEU A 30 3.53 3.12 -18.40
CA LEU A 30 4.41 2.58 -17.34
C LEU A 30 5.90 2.70 -17.69
N ASP A 31 6.22 2.98 -18.95
CA ASP A 31 7.58 3.23 -19.43
C ASP A 31 7.84 4.71 -19.75
N GLY A 32 6.79 5.53 -19.74
CA GLY A 32 6.81 6.96 -19.94
C GLY A 32 7.08 7.41 -21.35
N ASN A 33 6.63 6.64 -22.34
CA ASN A 33 6.76 6.96 -23.76
C ASN A 33 5.50 7.65 -24.33
N GLY A 34 4.47 7.89 -23.50
CA GLY A 34 3.20 8.51 -23.89
C GLY A 34 2.18 7.54 -24.50
N SER A 35 2.52 6.27 -24.71
CA SER A 35 1.60 5.19 -25.09
C SER A 35 1.09 4.48 -23.84
N LEU A 36 -0.11 3.91 -23.94
CA LEU A 36 -0.63 3.06 -22.87
C LEU A 36 -0.10 1.63 -23.00
N ASP A 37 0.38 1.09 -21.88
CA ASP A 37 0.72 -0.30 -21.70
C ASP A 37 -0.47 -1.07 -21.12
N GLU A 38 -0.64 -2.33 -21.51
CA GLU A 38 -1.68 -3.20 -20.96
C GLU A 38 -1.16 -4.00 -19.78
N ILE A 39 -1.90 -3.97 -18.67
CA ILE A 39 -1.54 -4.65 -17.42
C ILE A 39 -2.43 -5.89 -17.27
N PHE A 40 -1.80 -7.06 -17.26
CA PHE A 40 -2.45 -8.33 -17.02
C PHE A 40 -2.03 -8.90 -15.67
N VAL A 41 -3.00 -9.38 -14.91
CA VAL A 41 -2.80 -9.95 -13.57
C VAL A 41 -3.08 -11.45 -13.63
N GLY A 42 -2.09 -12.25 -13.23
CA GLY A 42 -2.27 -13.66 -12.90
C GLY A 42 -2.18 -13.89 -11.40
N ASN A 43 -2.35 -15.13 -10.96
CA ASN A 43 -2.29 -15.47 -9.53
C ASN A 43 -0.95 -15.06 -8.89
N SER A 44 0.16 -15.34 -9.56
CA SER A 44 1.52 -15.09 -9.06
C SER A 44 2.39 -14.31 -10.04
N PHE A 45 1.77 -13.54 -10.94
CA PHE A 45 2.51 -12.70 -11.87
C PHE A 45 1.75 -11.45 -12.28
N ILE A 46 2.50 -10.42 -12.65
CA ILE A 46 2.01 -9.26 -13.39
C ILE A 46 2.70 -9.28 -14.74
N ARG A 47 1.94 -9.28 -15.83
CA ARG A 47 2.47 -9.14 -17.19
C ARG A 47 2.10 -7.77 -17.72
N ILE A 48 3.08 -7.08 -18.25
CA ILE A 48 2.89 -5.81 -18.94
C ILE A 48 3.13 -6.08 -20.42
N ALA A 49 2.10 -5.90 -21.24
CA ALA A 49 2.26 -5.85 -22.68
C ALA A 49 2.49 -4.39 -23.05
N GLY A 50 3.74 -4.08 -23.37
CA GLY A 50 4.14 -2.74 -23.73
C GLY A 50 3.39 -2.23 -24.96
N GLY A 51 3.16 -0.91 -25.02
CA GLY A 51 2.68 -0.23 -26.21
C GLY A 51 3.64 -0.33 -27.40
N LEU A 52 3.37 0.42 -28.47
CA LEU A 52 4.23 0.47 -29.66
C LEU A 52 5.66 0.89 -29.27
N GLY A 53 6.63 -0.03 -29.44
CA GLY A 53 8.04 0.23 -29.13
C GLY A 53 8.47 -0.14 -27.70
N THR A 54 7.59 -0.68 -26.87
CA THR A 54 7.87 -1.03 -25.48
C THR A 54 8.09 -2.54 -25.30
N VAL A 55 9.01 -2.89 -24.40
CA VAL A 55 9.32 -4.29 -24.08
C VAL A 55 8.24 -4.88 -23.18
N SER A 56 7.56 -5.94 -23.64
CA SER A 56 6.70 -6.71 -22.75
C SER A 56 7.54 -7.43 -21.67
N ARG A 57 7.09 -7.36 -20.42
CA ARG A 57 7.75 -8.02 -19.27
C ARG A 57 6.74 -8.78 -18.43
N THR A 58 7.16 -9.91 -17.89
CA THR A 58 6.40 -10.67 -16.88
C THR A 58 7.19 -10.64 -15.58
N TYR A 59 6.56 -10.12 -14.53
CA TYR A 59 7.08 -10.09 -13.16
C TYR A 59 6.43 -11.22 -12.39
N THR A 60 7.22 -12.18 -11.95
CA THR A 60 6.75 -13.35 -11.18
C THR A 60 7.00 -13.16 -9.70
N PHE A 61 6.05 -13.59 -8.87
CA PHE A 61 6.08 -13.48 -7.42
C PHE A 61 6.07 -14.87 -6.77
N ALA A 62 6.62 -14.98 -5.57
CA ALA A 62 6.74 -16.27 -4.87
C ALA A 62 5.39 -16.80 -4.35
N GLY A 63 4.35 -15.96 -4.34
CA GLY A 63 2.98 -16.37 -4.05
C GLY A 63 1.97 -15.43 -4.70
N SER A 64 0.83 -15.20 -4.05
CA SER A 64 -0.25 -14.43 -4.68
C SER A 64 0.10 -12.94 -4.76
N ALA A 65 -0.13 -12.33 -5.92
CA ALA A 65 0.04 -10.90 -6.15
C ALA A 65 -1.30 -10.24 -6.45
N THR A 66 -1.56 -9.07 -5.87
CA THR A 66 -2.78 -8.30 -6.12
C THR A 66 -2.47 -6.82 -6.17
N ILE A 67 -2.80 -6.17 -7.29
CA ILE A 67 -2.63 -4.72 -7.45
C ILE A 67 -3.50 -3.99 -6.43
N LEU A 68 -2.92 -3.02 -5.75
CA LEU A 68 -3.63 -2.22 -4.75
C LEU A 68 -4.67 -1.31 -5.41
N ALA A 69 -5.72 -0.94 -4.67
CA ALA A 69 -6.68 0.06 -5.13
C ALA A 69 -5.96 1.40 -5.36
N GLY A 70 -6.05 1.95 -6.58
CA GLY A 70 -5.25 3.13 -6.99
C GLY A 70 -3.76 2.84 -7.15
N GLY A 71 -3.36 1.56 -7.18
CA GLY A 71 -1.96 1.14 -7.23
C GLY A 71 -1.26 1.36 -8.56
N VAL A 72 -1.93 1.89 -9.58
CA VAL A 72 -1.32 2.24 -10.86
C VAL A 72 -1.28 3.77 -10.97
N GLN A 73 -0.17 4.38 -10.59
CA GLN A 73 0.03 5.83 -10.64
C GLN A 73 1.51 6.18 -10.51
N ASN A 74 1.85 7.46 -10.73
CA ASN A 74 3.21 7.94 -10.53
C ASN A 74 3.55 7.98 -9.02
N MET A 75 4.46 7.10 -8.62
CA MET A 75 5.07 7.02 -7.27
C MET A 75 6.54 7.42 -7.29
N ASN A 76 7.10 7.58 -8.49
CA ASN A 76 8.46 8.04 -8.72
C ASN A 76 8.47 9.38 -9.49
N ALA A 77 8.55 10.46 -8.71
CA ALA A 77 8.65 11.86 -9.11
C ALA A 77 9.51 12.18 -10.35
N HIS A 78 10.57 11.40 -10.55
CA HIS A 78 11.66 11.75 -11.44
C HIS A 78 11.32 11.58 -12.92
N VAL A 79 10.19 10.92 -13.21
CA VAL A 79 9.85 10.52 -14.57
C VAL A 79 8.34 10.46 -14.74
N ALA A 80 7.86 10.89 -15.90
CA ALA A 80 6.46 10.69 -16.29
C ALA A 80 6.29 9.21 -16.66
N SER A 81 6.06 8.35 -15.67
CA SER A 81 5.64 6.95 -15.82
C SER A 81 4.86 6.56 -14.57
N ALA A 82 3.87 5.69 -14.72
CA ALA A 82 3.21 5.09 -13.57
C ALA A 82 3.99 3.86 -13.08
N GLU A 83 4.00 3.68 -11.77
CA GLU A 83 4.40 2.45 -11.09
C GLU A 83 3.17 1.59 -10.78
N ILE A 84 3.41 0.31 -10.48
CA ILE A 84 2.38 -0.61 -9.99
C ILE A 84 2.71 -1.02 -8.56
N ALA A 85 1.92 -0.56 -7.59
CA ALA A 85 1.94 -1.04 -6.21
C ALA A 85 0.99 -2.25 -6.04
N LEU A 86 1.49 -3.29 -5.41
CA LEU A 86 0.75 -4.53 -5.18
C LEU A 86 1.07 -5.14 -3.81
N SER A 87 0.13 -5.89 -3.27
CA SER A 87 0.38 -6.80 -2.15
C SER A 87 0.87 -8.14 -2.67
N GLU A 88 1.96 -8.64 -2.10
CA GLU A 88 2.47 -9.99 -2.32
C GLU A 88 2.34 -10.81 -1.03
N ILE A 89 1.78 -12.01 -1.12
CA ILE A 89 1.74 -12.98 -0.01
C ILE A 89 2.66 -14.14 -0.36
N ARG A 90 3.75 -14.32 0.38
CA ARG A 90 4.71 -15.43 0.18
C ARG A 90 4.31 -16.65 1.02
N GLN A 91 4.76 -17.84 0.58
CA GLN A 91 4.67 -19.06 1.39
C GLN A 91 5.31 -18.78 2.77
N ASN A 92 4.59 -19.10 3.86
CA ASN A 92 4.86 -18.71 5.26
C ASN A 92 4.30 -17.35 5.74
N GLN A 93 3.25 -16.82 5.09
CA GLN A 93 2.45 -15.67 5.55
C GLN A 93 3.19 -14.34 5.70
N TYR A 94 4.40 -14.21 5.15
CA TYR A 94 4.99 -12.89 5.00
C TYR A 94 4.29 -12.13 3.90
N THR A 95 3.80 -10.96 4.27
CA THR A 95 3.12 -10.05 3.37
C THR A 95 4.08 -8.92 3.00
N PHE A 96 4.25 -8.66 1.72
CA PHE A 96 5.10 -7.60 1.20
C PHE A 96 4.25 -6.58 0.44
N LEU A 97 4.67 -5.33 0.50
CA LEU A 97 4.32 -4.33 -0.49
C LEU A 97 5.39 -4.39 -1.58
N ALA A 98 5.01 -4.69 -2.80
CA ALA A 98 5.91 -4.62 -3.94
C ALA A 98 5.52 -3.45 -4.84
N ILE A 99 6.52 -2.80 -5.42
CA ILE A 99 6.35 -1.69 -6.35
C ILE A 99 7.15 -2.03 -7.61
N ILE A 100 6.44 -2.18 -8.73
CA ILE A 100 7.03 -2.42 -10.04
C ILE A 100 7.25 -1.07 -10.72
N ASN A 101 8.50 -0.77 -11.05
CA ASN A 101 8.83 0.29 -11.99
C ASN A 101 9.11 -0.36 -13.35
N HIS A 102 8.13 -0.31 -14.26
CA HIS A 102 8.22 -1.02 -15.53
C HIS A 102 9.33 -0.47 -16.41
N ARG A 103 9.47 0.87 -16.48
CA ARG A 103 10.54 1.58 -17.18
C ARG A 103 11.92 0.98 -16.91
N THR A 104 12.30 0.88 -15.64
CA THR A 104 13.61 0.36 -15.22
C THR A 104 13.66 -1.16 -15.12
N GLY A 105 12.50 -1.83 -15.06
CA GLY A 105 12.41 -3.28 -14.85
C GLY A 105 12.66 -3.70 -13.40
N VAL A 106 12.74 -2.74 -12.47
CA VAL A 106 13.03 -3.00 -11.05
C VAL A 106 11.74 -3.26 -10.28
N VAL A 107 11.80 -4.21 -9.35
CA VAL A 107 10.76 -4.44 -8.34
C VAL A 107 11.34 -4.12 -6.97
N GLN A 108 10.84 -3.07 -6.34
CA GLN A 108 11.13 -2.80 -4.93
C GLN A 108 10.17 -3.62 -4.06
N SER A 109 10.66 -4.20 -2.97
CA SER A 109 9.85 -5.00 -2.05
C SER A 109 10.10 -4.57 -0.62
N PHE A 110 9.02 -4.22 0.08
CA PHE A 110 9.02 -3.81 1.46
C PHE A 110 8.33 -4.89 2.28
N ARG A 111 9.06 -5.52 3.20
CA ARG A 111 8.44 -6.45 4.14
C ARG A 111 7.44 -5.66 4.98
N MET A 112 6.20 -6.12 5.07
CA MET A 112 5.18 -5.47 5.88
C MET A 112 4.87 -6.32 7.11
N LEU A 113 4.22 -5.70 8.10
CA LEU A 113 3.73 -6.44 9.25
C LEU A 113 2.58 -7.37 8.85
N PRO A 114 2.41 -8.52 9.53
CA PRO A 114 1.26 -9.39 9.31
C PRO A 114 -0.05 -8.62 9.42
N GLY A 115 -0.99 -8.89 8.50
CA GLY A 115 -2.31 -8.27 8.52
C GLY A 115 -2.33 -6.80 8.09
N TRP A 116 -1.26 -6.27 7.50
CA TRP A 116 -1.29 -4.91 6.96
C TRP A 116 -2.35 -4.75 5.87
N ARG A 117 -2.81 -3.51 5.70
CA ARG A 117 -3.78 -3.11 4.68
C ARG A 117 -3.42 -1.72 4.17
N LEU A 118 -3.76 -1.43 2.92
CA LEU A 118 -3.70 -0.07 2.38
C LEU A 118 -4.73 0.82 3.11
N LEU A 119 -4.38 2.07 3.39
CA LEU A 119 -5.36 3.04 3.84
C LEU A 119 -6.31 3.45 2.72
N ALA A 120 -7.56 3.73 3.06
CA ALA A 120 -8.51 4.23 2.07
C ALA A 120 -7.98 5.56 1.50
N GLY A 121 -7.73 5.60 0.18
CA GLY A 121 -7.07 6.73 -0.46
C GLY A 121 -5.59 6.90 -0.08
N GLY A 122 -4.94 5.86 0.44
CA GLY A 122 -3.59 5.91 1.00
C GLY A 122 -2.46 6.01 -0.01
N ILE A 123 -2.73 6.00 -1.31
CA ILE A 123 -1.70 6.24 -2.33
C ILE A 123 -1.86 7.67 -2.86
N LYS A 124 -1.10 8.59 -2.25
CA LYS A 124 -1.19 10.05 -2.40
C LYS A 124 0.17 10.71 -2.11
N ASP A 125 0.31 11.96 -2.54
CA ASP A 125 1.40 12.84 -2.10
C ASP A 125 1.13 13.29 -0.65
N LEU A 126 1.95 12.80 0.28
CA LEU A 126 1.87 13.01 1.73
C LEU A 126 3.01 13.87 2.26
N ASP A 127 4.08 14.09 1.49
CA ASP A 127 5.21 14.92 1.91
C ASP A 127 5.46 16.17 1.06
N GLY A 128 4.63 16.41 0.06
CA GLY A 128 4.65 17.59 -0.77
C GLY A 128 5.69 17.55 -1.87
N TYR A 129 6.33 16.40 -2.10
CA TYR A 129 7.20 16.17 -3.24
C TYR A 129 6.46 15.37 -4.31
N PRO A 130 6.73 15.59 -5.61
CA PRO A 130 6.07 14.82 -6.65
C PRO A 130 6.26 13.30 -6.47
N GLY A 131 5.31 12.52 -6.98
CA GLY A 131 5.25 11.07 -6.79
C GLY A 131 4.55 10.69 -5.49
N ALA A 132 3.54 9.83 -5.58
CA ALA A 132 2.74 9.41 -4.43
C ALA A 132 3.50 8.46 -3.48
N GLU A 133 3.30 8.64 -2.18
CA GLU A 133 3.62 7.64 -1.16
C GLU A 133 2.49 6.62 -1.02
N ILE A 134 2.79 5.52 -0.31
CA ILE A 134 1.84 4.46 0.02
C ILE A 134 1.69 4.38 1.54
N ALA A 135 0.60 4.92 2.05
CA ALA A 135 0.22 4.81 3.45
C ALA A 135 -0.58 3.52 3.71
N THR A 136 -0.11 2.76 4.68
CA THR A 136 -0.66 1.47 5.08
C THR A 136 -0.84 1.45 6.58
N TYR A 137 -1.57 0.44 7.07
CA TYR A 137 -1.69 0.18 8.48
C TYR A 137 -1.63 -1.29 8.80
N ALA A 138 -1.19 -1.61 10.01
CA ALA A 138 -1.27 -2.96 10.55
C ALA A 138 -1.77 -2.91 11.99
N VAL A 139 -2.60 -3.88 12.34
CA VAL A 139 -3.00 -4.15 13.73
C VAL A 139 -2.16 -5.32 14.23
N ILE A 140 -1.31 -5.05 15.20
CA ILE A 140 -0.43 -6.02 15.83
C ILE A 140 -1.13 -6.52 17.08
N ASN A 141 -1.56 -7.78 17.06
CA ASN A 141 -2.08 -8.45 18.25
C ASN A 141 -0.92 -9.09 19.01
N SER A 142 -0.58 -8.56 20.20
CA SER A 142 0.39 -9.19 21.09
C SER A 142 -0.25 -10.42 21.77
N PRO A 143 0.42 -11.59 21.77
CA PRO A 143 -0.10 -12.79 22.42
C PRO A 143 -0.11 -12.68 23.95
N ASN A 144 0.70 -11.80 24.57
CA ASN A 144 0.73 -11.66 26.04
C ASN A 144 1.50 -10.40 26.50
N PRO A 145 0.93 -9.53 27.35
CA PRO A 145 -0.50 -9.39 27.66
C PRO A 145 -1.25 -8.91 26.42
N ALA A 146 -2.56 -9.17 26.39
CA ALA A 146 -3.42 -8.87 25.25
C ALA A 146 -3.44 -7.36 24.98
N TRP A 147 -2.56 -6.92 24.10
CA TRP A 147 -2.45 -5.55 23.63
C TRP A 147 -2.49 -5.61 22.12
N SER A 148 -3.51 -4.98 21.54
CA SER A 148 -3.49 -4.66 20.12
C SER A 148 -2.85 -3.29 19.99
N THR A 149 -1.72 -3.19 19.29
CA THR A 149 -1.17 -1.89 18.89
C THR A 149 -1.31 -1.75 17.39
N SER A 150 -1.64 -0.56 16.95
CA SER A 150 -1.81 -0.28 15.54
C SER A 150 -0.68 0.61 15.06
N ARG A 151 -0.16 0.33 13.87
CA ARG A 151 0.95 1.06 13.24
C ARG A 151 0.52 1.57 11.88
N ILE A 152 0.94 2.79 11.54
CA ILE A 152 0.87 3.35 10.20
C ILE A 152 2.27 3.22 9.60
N PHE A 153 2.37 2.72 8.37
CA PHE A 153 3.63 2.78 7.62
C PHE A 153 3.41 3.60 6.37
N ILE A 154 4.36 4.47 6.08
CA ILE A 154 4.40 5.20 4.82
C ILE A 154 5.63 4.72 4.06
N VAL A 155 5.40 4.22 2.86
CA VAL A 155 6.45 3.81 1.92
C VAL A 155 6.60 4.86 0.85
N THR A 156 7.84 5.28 0.64
CA THR A 156 8.22 6.28 -0.34
C THR A 156 9.05 5.58 -1.41
N SER A 157 8.45 5.33 -2.57
CA SER A 157 9.09 4.52 -3.62
C SER A 157 10.33 5.22 -4.19
N ARG A 158 10.23 6.54 -4.42
CA ARG A 158 11.28 7.36 -5.04
C ARG A 158 12.64 7.26 -4.34
N ASP A 159 12.67 7.10 -3.02
CA ASP A 159 13.90 6.99 -2.22
C ASP A 159 14.08 5.61 -1.57
N GLY A 160 13.13 4.69 -1.80
CA GLY A 160 13.14 3.35 -1.24
C GLY A 160 12.99 3.32 0.29
N THR A 161 12.45 4.37 0.90
CA THR A 161 12.30 4.43 2.35
C THR A 161 10.94 3.92 2.81
N ARG A 162 10.92 3.47 4.07
CA ARG A 162 9.71 3.08 4.79
C ARG A 162 9.79 3.67 6.19
N VAL A 163 8.85 4.54 6.52
CA VAL A 163 8.76 5.17 7.84
C VAL A 163 7.58 4.58 8.61
N GLU A 164 7.84 4.15 9.83
CA GLU A 164 6.81 3.70 10.76
C GLU A 164 6.35 4.86 11.63
N TYR A 165 5.04 5.00 11.76
CA TYR A 165 4.37 5.92 12.66
C TYR A 165 3.45 5.14 13.59
N GLY A 166 3.43 5.55 14.84
CA GLY A 166 2.64 4.90 15.86
C GLY A 166 3.08 5.34 17.23
N THR A 167 2.28 4.97 18.22
CA THR A 167 2.59 5.22 19.62
C THR A 167 3.69 4.28 20.09
N ASN A 168 4.91 4.81 20.13
CA ASN A 168 5.99 4.24 20.95
C ASN A 168 5.89 4.76 22.38
N PHE A 169 4.77 4.54 23.08
CA PHE A 169 4.71 4.98 24.47
C PHE A 169 3.85 4.06 25.32
N GLY A 170 4.53 3.13 26.01
CA GLY A 170 4.48 2.92 27.47
C GLY A 170 3.14 2.84 28.20
N THR A 171 2.02 2.85 27.50
CA THR A 171 0.68 2.78 28.04
C THR A 171 0.15 1.38 27.76
N THR A 172 0.15 0.59 28.81
CA THR A 172 -0.48 -0.71 28.90
C THR A 172 -1.94 -0.60 28.44
N GLY A 173 -2.28 -1.09 27.23
CA GLY A 173 -3.66 -1.00 26.71
C GLY A 173 -3.78 -1.18 25.19
N TYR A 174 -4.95 -1.60 24.72
CA TYR A 174 -5.24 -1.82 23.29
C TYR A 174 -5.43 -0.50 22.55
N GLN A 175 -4.46 -0.07 21.76
CA GLN A 175 -4.63 1.12 20.95
C GLN A 175 -5.13 0.76 19.55
N THR A 176 -6.42 1.00 19.31
CA THR A 176 -7.02 0.94 17.98
C THR A 176 -7.07 2.34 17.40
N TRP A 177 -7.07 2.44 16.07
CA TRP A 177 -7.33 3.71 15.44
C TRP A 177 -8.34 3.57 14.30
N GLN A 178 -8.97 4.70 13.98
CA GLN A 178 -9.91 4.85 12.88
C GLN A 178 -9.42 5.98 11.98
N LEU A 179 -9.30 5.71 10.67
CA LEU A 179 -9.01 6.75 9.68
C LEU A 179 -10.17 7.75 9.65
N LEU A 180 -9.86 9.02 9.80
CA LEU A 180 -10.84 10.10 9.65
C LEU A 180 -10.74 10.72 8.25
N GLY A 181 -9.52 10.89 7.72
CA GLY A 181 -9.31 11.41 6.37
C GLY A 181 -7.85 11.50 5.95
N ILE A 182 -7.65 11.72 4.66
CA ILE A 182 -6.37 12.12 4.06
C ILE A 182 -6.66 13.36 3.23
N GLN A 183 -6.21 14.52 3.70
CA GLN A 183 -6.52 15.82 3.08
C GLN A 183 -5.50 16.86 3.52
N ASN A 184 -5.55 18.03 2.89
CA ASN A 184 -4.70 19.16 3.24
C ASN A 184 -5.35 19.95 4.40
N TYR A 185 -4.79 19.84 5.60
CA TYR A 185 -5.21 20.57 6.79
C TYR A 185 -4.34 21.81 7.07
N ASP A 186 -3.15 21.89 6.50
CA ASP A 186 -2.29 23.07 6.54
C ASP A 186 -1.93 23.50 5.12
N PRO A 187 -2.72 24.40 4.50
CA PRO A 187 -2.49 24.79 3.11
C PRO A 187 -1.14 25.48 2.86
N ASN A 188 -0.41 25.87 3.91
CA ASN A 188 0.93 26.46 3.81
C ASN A 188 2.04 25.41 3.80
N SER A 189 1.73 24.16 4.18
CA SER A 189 2.62 23.02 4.15
C SER A 189 2.23 22.10 2.99
N PRO A 190 3.12 21.86 2.01
CA PRO A 190 2.82 20.92 0.93
C PRO A 190 2.79 19.47 1.46
N GLY A 191 1.99 18.64 0.81
CA GLY A 191 1.70 17.25 1.19
C GLY A 191 0.34 17.14 1.90
N LEU A 192 -0.34 15.99 1.74
CA LEU A 192 -1.56 15.72 2.49
C LEU A 192 -1.24 15.11 3.86
N GLU A 193 -2.02 15.45 4.87
CA GLU A 193 -1.92 14.81 6.18
C GLU A 193 -2.91 13.66 6.33
N ILE A 194 -2.53 12.71 7.20
CA ILE A 194 -3.41 11.64 7.65
C ILE A 194 -4.03 12.05 8.97
N GLU A 195 -5.35 12.18 9.01
CA GLU A 195 -6.10 12.38 10.25
C GLU A 195 -6.69 11.05 10.73
N TYR A 196 -6.49 10.74 12.00
CA TYR A 196 -6.99 9.52 12.60
C TYR A 196 -7.43 9.73 14.04
N ARG A 197 -8.40 8.93 14.49
CA ARG A 197 -8.81 8.85 15.89
C ARG A 197 -8.15 7.65 16.53
N LEU A 198 -7.34 7.86 17.56
CA LEU A 198 -6.79 6.84 18.42
C LEU A 198 -7.77 6.58 19.57
N THR A 199 -8.10 5.31 19.81
CA THR A 199 -8.86 4.87 20.99
C THR A 199 -7.89 4.23 21.97
N VAL A 200 -7.84 4.76 23.19
CA VAL A 200 -7.00 4.27 24.29
C VAL A 200 -7.93 3.80 25.42
N PRO A 201 -8.13 2.49 25.57
CA PRO A 201 -8.88 1.93 26.67
C PRO A 201 -8.20 2.22 28.00
N SER A 202 -9.01 2.51 29.01
CA SER A 202 -8.59 2.64 30.40
C SER A 202 -9.58 1.94 31.32
N SER A 203 -9.19 1.74 32.59
CA SER A 203 -10.11 1.24 33.62
C SER A 203 -11.32 2.15 33.86
N PHE A 204 -11.30 3.38 33.35
CA PHE A 204 -12.37 4.37 33.50
C PHE A 204 -13.15 4.61 32.20
N GLY A 205 -12.98 3.75 31.19
CA GLY A 205 -13.58 3.89 29.86
C GLY A 205 -12.55 4.22 28.78
N ASN A 206 -13.02 4.32 27.54
CA ASN A 206 -12.17 4.63 26.39
C ASN A 206 -11.90 6.13 26.30
N SER A 207 -10.62 6.50 26.20
CA SER A 207 -10.20 7.84 25.79
C SER A 207 -10.05 7.88 24.27
N TYR A 208 -10.47 8.97 23.65
CA TYR A 208 -10.35 9.19 22.21
C TYR A 208 -9.45 10.39 21.96
N HIS A 209 -8.41 10.20 21.14
CA HIS A 209 -7.45 11.23 20.77
C HIS A 209 -7.49 11.40 19.26
N GLN A 210 -7.76 12.62 18.79
CA GLN A 210 -7.71 12.93 17.37
C GLN A 210 -6.33 13.45 17.02
N ARG A 211 -5.68 12.78 16.06
CA ARG A 211 -4.29 13.03 15.71
C ARG A 211 -4.14 13.30 14.24
N ARG A 212 -3.14 14.10 13.92
CA ARG A 212 -2.70 14.35 12.54
C ARG A 212 -1.26 13.95 12.37
N LEU A 213 -0.98 13.25 11.28
CA LEU A 213 0.34 12.80 10.90
C LEU A 213 0.79 13.55 9.66
N TYR A 214 1.96 14.18 9.80
CA TYR A 214 2.63 14.95 8.77
C TYR A 214 3.84 14.15 8.30
N HIS A 215 3.78 13.55 7.12
CA HIS A 215 4.85 12.68 6.64
C HIS A 215 6.15 13.48 6.41
N ARG A 216 6.03 14.66 5.79
CA ARG A 216 7.15 15.58 5.49
C ARG A 216 8.02 15.90 6.69
N SER A 217 7.40 16.35 7.78
CA SER A 217 8.11 16.75 9.01
C SER A 217 8.41 15.56 9.93
N ARG A 218 7.85 14.37 9.62
CA ARG A 218 7.87 13.18 10.47
C ARG A 218 7.31 13.43 11.87
N VAL A 219 6.31 14.32 11.97
CA VAL A 219 5.67 14.68 13.24
C VAL A 219 4.24 14.15 13.30
N THR A 220 3.83 13.72 14.50
CA THR A 220 2.43 13.49 14.85
C THR A 220 2.02 14.53 15.87
N TYR A 221 0.96 15.29 15.59
CA TYR A 221 0.37 16.22 16.56
C TYR A 221 -0.87 15.59 17.20
N ASP A 222 -0.94 15.69 18.53
CA ASP A 222 -2.17 15.41 19.27
C ASP A 222 -3.00 16.69 19.30
N TRP A 223 -4.16 16.65 18.64
CA TRP A 223 -5.14 17.71 18.78
C TRP A 223 -6.12 17.21 19.84
N ASP A 224 -5.66 17.21 21.09
CA ASP A 224 -6.59 17.07 22.20
C ASP A 224 -7.54 18.28 22.12
N TYR A 225 -8.71 18.07 21.50
CA TYR A 225 -9.93 18.68 22.03
C TYR A 225 -9.87 18.43 23.54
N PRO A 226 -10.12 19.44 24.41
CA PRO A 226 -10.12 19.21 25.84
C PRO A 226 -11.02 18.00 26.06
N SER A 227 -10.39 16.87 26.41
CA SER A 227 -11.12 15.63 26.55
C SER A 227 -12.21 15.94 27.54
N PHE A 228 -13.47 15.92 27.10
CA PHE A 228 -14.61 15.97 27.98
C PHE A 228 -14.55 14.68 28.79
N ARG A 229 -13.68 14.67 29.81
CA ARG A 229 -13.93 13.89 30.99
C ARG A 229 -15.22 14.50 31.52
N LEU A 230 -16.34 13.90 31.16
CA LEU A 230 -17.50 13.87 32.04
C LEU A 230 -17.02 13.19 33.34
N ARG A 231 -16.25 13.94 34.15
CA ARG A 231 -16.11 13.64 35.56
C ARG A 231 -17.52 13.82 36.08
N GLY A 232 -18.17 12.71 36.41
CA GLY A 232 -19.34 12.73 37.25
C GLY A 232 -19.08 13.67 38.42
N ILE A 233 -19.84 14.76 38.44
CA ILE A 233 -20.40 15.46 39.59
C ILE A 233 -19.81 15.01 40.93
N TYR A 234 -19.09 15.92 41.61
CA TYR A 234 -19.56 16.53 42.85
C TYR A 234 -18.90 17.90 42.99
N PRO A 235 -19.62 19.03 42.86
CA PRO A 235 -19.11 20.28 43.40
C PRO A 235 -19.05 20.13 44.93
N ALA A 236 -17.84 20.26 45.49
CA ALA A 236 -17.67 20.41 46.92
C ALA A 236 -18.41 21.70 47.34
N LEU A 237 -19.38 21.54 48.23
CA LEU A 237 -19.95 22.63 49.02
C LEU A 237 -18.79 23.32 49.74
N SER A 238 -18.44 24.54 49.32
CA SER A 238 -17.64 25.46 50.12
C SER A 238 -18.51 25.90 51.30
N VAL A 239 -18.11 25.47 52.49
CA VAL A 239 -18.54 26.08 53.74
C VAL A 239 -17.99 27.50 53.79
N ILE A 240 -18.89 28.48 53.94
CA ILE A 240 -18.64 29.73 54.66
C ILE A 240 -19.62 29.74 55.82
#